data_AF-A0A2B8SP19-F1
#
_entry.id   AF-A0A2B8SP19-F1
#
_cell.length_a   1.000
_cell.length_b   1.000
_cell.length_c   1.000
_cell.angle_alpha   90.00
_cell.angle_beta   90.00
_cell.angle_gamma   90.00
#
_symmetry.space_group_name_H-M   'P 1'
#
loop_
_entity.id
_entity.type
_entity.pdbx_description
1 polymer ?
#
loop_
_entity_poly.entity_id
_entity_poly.type
_entity_poly.pdbx_seq_one_letter_code
_entity_poly.pdbx_strand_id
1 'polypeptide(L)'
;MEKVLVLFSDALLLAAPMYEKNTQLWEKWNRYYEEVQGNHDKVVTSANISPSFSALVSWLGQKQEQGISLLHIYANLDKYKIEIRNVLDKIIEQEFGSTSEEVETAIISNTTDEKLKEHSSDLQEDYYPVSNDAVYYQLRDGIAKNHFEEDEVGAVPVLPLETKNTSGVAQLSSHKDEDLRLVNTNEAERWSILVDGVISNMDDLTADCLDTITIQWLNQAKSPDDFIDFSYENVLDMCNIPKASANGIEYYRAEDKIKIAQRIAALASIFIYLNDDNEVVVLNDRAETGEQFEMKREIIKRLFVLDSVVLWRDKNTNDYVGIESCRIKPGSFLSMYLYGSSSTTALLSKKALEYNSYRHKFHKRLIRYLSWQWRIRQQYSNLKRPYSIGGEKGLLSVMGINIAKGRPHRIREQLENVLIDLEKEKVISHWEYAEEIDESRIGERNWFKNYYSKLGIIILPPKELMDNIGSLAKKKVTDTPDKQENNLITNTITHSTVSTEELIREKIMQQHMHQNRTMREIADELGLSPATLSRFCNKKMKRISNSVNDKLTKWYERQMIIESM
;
A
#
# COMPACT_ATOMS: atom_id res chain seq x y z
N MET A 1 24.58 -11.39 -44.75
CA MET A 1 25.54 -10.48 -44.09
C MET A 1 24.84 -9.36 -43.35
N GLU A 2 23.84 -8.66 -43.92
CA GLU A 2 22.95 -7.76 -43.16
C GLU A 2 22.32 -8.41 -41.93
N LYS A 3 21.92 -9.70 -42.02
CA LYS A 3 21.40 -10.46 -40.87
C LYS A 3 22.36 -10.55 -39.68
N VAL A 4 23.67 -10.55 -39.91
CA VAL A 4 24.67 -10.65 -38.82
C VAL A 4 24.80 -9.30 -38.12
N LEU A 5 24.82 -8.20 -38.87
CA LEU A 5 24.82 -6.86 -38.26
C LEU A 5 23.55 -6.58 -37.47
N VAL A 6 22.39 -7.02 -37.98
CA VAL A 6 21.12 -6.91 -37.25
C VAL A 6 21.19 -7.70 -35.94
N LEU A 7 21.71 -8.94 -35.95
CA LEU A 7 21.89 -9.73 -34.73
C LEU A 7 22.86 -9.10 -33.73
N PHE A 8 23.94 -8.46 -34.19
CA PHE A 8 24.87 -7.75 -33.32
C PHE A 8 24.22 -6.51 -32.70
N SER A 9 23.49 -5.72 -33.50
CA SER A 9 22.73 -4.56 -33.02
C SER A 9 21.66 -4.99 -32.01
N ASP A 10 20.91 -6.05 -32.32
CA ASP A 10 19.86 -6.58 -31.46
C ASP A 10 20.43 -7.15 -30.15
N ALA A 11 21.61 -7.78 -30.20
CA ALA A 11 22.31 -8.27 -29.01
C ALA A 11 22.81 -7.12 -28.13
N LEU A 12 23.32 -6.03 -28.70
CA LEU A 12 23.68 -4.83 -27.93
C LEU A 12 22.45 -4.20 -27.29
N LEU A 13 21.37 -4.03 -28.05
CA LEU A 13 20.12 -3.53 -27.52
C LEU A 13 19.66 -4.41 -26.35
N LEU A 14 19.69 -5.74 -26.50
CA LEU A 14 19.29 -6.68 -25.46
C LEU A 14 20.21 -6.64 -24.24
N ALA A 15 21.50 -6.38 -24.46
CA ALA A 15 22.52 -6.27 -23.42
C ALA A 15 22.45 -4.97 -22.62
N ALA A 16 21.98 -3.85 -23.20
CA ALA A 16 21.99 -2.54 -22.55
C ALA A 16 21.34 -2.55 -21.14
N PRO A 17 20.11 -3.09 -20.95
CA PRO A 17 19.50 -3.17 -19.61
C PRO A 17 20.27 -4.03 -18.60
N MET A 18 21.17 -4.91 -19.07
CA MET A 18 21.86 -5.91 -18.25
C MET A 18 23.29 -5.52 -17.92
N TYR A 19 24.02 -4.91 -18.85
CA TYR A 19 25.47 -4.77 -18.79
C TYR A 19 25.98 -3.34 -19.04
N GLU A 20 25.13 -2.36 -19.38
CA GLU A 20 25.55 -0.96 -19.63
C GLU A 20 26.22 -0.31 -18.41
N LYS A 21 25.83 -0.70 -17.18
CA LYS A 21 26.46 -0.22 -15.94
C LYS A 21 27.90 -0.73 -15.76
N ASN A 22 28.33 -1.77 -16.48
CA ASN A 22 29.72 -2.24 -16.48
C ASN A 22 30.48 -1.56 -17.63
N THR A 23 31.07 -0.40 -17.34
CA THR A 23 31.71 0.47 -18.34
C THR A 23 32.81 -0.22 -19.13
N GLN A 24 33.64 -1.07 -18.49
CA GLN A 24 34.74 -1.76 -19.16
C GLN A 24 34.24 -2.80 -20.18
N LEU A 25 33.21 -3.56 -19.82
CA LEU A 25 32.60 -4.57 -20.70
C LEU A 25 31.78 -3.89 -21.80
N TRP A 26 30.99 -2.88 -21.44
CA TRP A 26 30.12 -2.14 -22.36
C TRP A 26 30.92 -1.38 -23.43
N GLU A 27 32.02 -0.74 -23.06
CA GLU A 27 32.91 -0.08 -24.03
C GLU A 27 33.54 -1.09 -25.00
N LYS A 28 33.96 -2.27 -24.51
CA LYS A 28 34.56 -3.30 -25.36
C LYS A 28 33.53 -3.87 -26.36
N TRP A 29 32.30 -4.13 -25.93
CA TRP A 29 31.24 -4.65 -26.78
C TRP A 29 30.81 -3.63 -27.85
N ASN A 30 30.69 -2.35 -27.50
CA ASN A 30 30.37 -1.30 -28.46
C ASN A 30 31.50 -1.10 -29.48
N ARG A 31 32.77 -1.07 -29.05
CA ARG A 31 33.91 -0.99 -29.98
C ARG A 31 33.99 -2.19 -30.93
N TYR A 32 33.68 -3.38 -30.43
CA TYR A 32 33.62 -4.58 -31.27
C TYR A 32 32.51 -4.49 -32.32
N TYR A 33 31.33 -4.00 -31.95
CA TYR A 33 30.23 -3.75 -32.89
C TYR A 33 30.58 -2.68 -33.93
N GLU A 34 31.14 -1.54 -33.53
CA GLU A 34 31.53 -0.45 -34.43
C GLU A 34 32.58 -0.92 -35.46
N GLU A 35 33.54 -1.75 -35.05
CA GLU A 35 34.54 -2.32 -35.97
C GLU A 35 33.92 -3.28 -36.99
N VAL A 36 32.95 -4.10 -36.57
CA VAL A 36 32.23 -5.04 -37.45
C VAL A 36 31.27 -4.30 -38.38
N GLN A 37 30.66 -3.20 -37.92
CA GLN A 37 29.81 -2.33 -38.74
C GLN A 37 30.61 -1.61 -39.84
N GLY A 38 31.83 -1.14 -39.52
CA GLY A 38 32.70 -0.46 -40.47
C GLY A 38 33.38 -1.39 -41.48
N ASN A 39 33.70 -2.63 -41.10
CA ASN A 39 34.22 -3.65 -42.01
C ASN A 39 33.78 -5.05 -41.58
N HIS A 40 32.92 -5.67 -42.41
CA HIS A 40 32.22 -6.91 -42.08
C HIS A 40 33.13 -8.13 -41.99
N ASP A 41 34.34 -8.08 -42.54
CA ASP A 41 35.35 -9.15 -42.44
C ASP A 41 36.06 -9.17 -41.07
N LYS A 42 35.76 -8.19 -40.19
CA LYS A 42 36.33 -8.07 -38.84
C LYS A 42 35.61 -8.89 -37.77
N VAL A 43 34.55 -9.64 -38.10
CA VAL A 43 33.85 -10.53 -37.15
C VAL A 43 34.80 -11.52 -36.47
N VAL A 44 35.90 -11.92 -37.13
CA VAL A 44 36.87 -12.87 -36.55
C VAL A 44 38.27 -12.25 -36.37
N THR A 45 38.50 -11.05 -36.92
CA THR A 45 39.83 -10.41 -36.97
C THR A 45 39.90 -9.06 -36.24
N SER A 46 38.83 -8.63 -35.57
CA SER A 46 38.80 -7.43 -34.74
C SER A 46 39.79 -7.51 -33.58
N ALA A 47 40.50 -6.41 -33.32
CA ALA A 47 41.35 -6.25 -32.14
C ALA A 47 40.54 -6.17 -30.84
N ASN A 48 39.25 -5.89 -30.94
CA ASN A 48 38.30 -5.77 -29.83
C ASN A 48 37.38 -7.00 -29.71
N ILE A 49 37.73 -8.13 -30.34
CA ILE A 49 36.91 -9.35 -30.28
C ILE A 49 36.56 -9.71 -28.83
N SER A 50 35.27 -9.91 -28.58
CA SER A 50 34.77 -10.26 -27.27
C SER A 50 34.06 -11.61 -27.32
N PRO A 51 34.65 -12.66 -26.71
CA PRO A 51 34.01 -13.97 -26.58
C PRO A 51 32.66 -13.91 -25.88
N SER A 52 32.52 -13.08 -24.83
CA SER A 52 31.25 -12.90 -24.13
C SER A 52 30.18 -12.27 -25.03
N PHE A 53 30.52 -11.24 -25.81
CA PHE A 53 29.57 -10.65 -26.75
C PHE A 53 29.18 -11.61 -27.88
N SER A 54 30.15 -12.37 -28.41
CA SER A 54 29.91 -13.34 -29.47
C SER A 54 29.00 -14.49 -28.99
N ALA A 55 29.11 -14.89 -27.73
CA ALA A 55 28.22 -15.86 -27.10
C ALA A 55 26.78 -15.31 -26.96
N LEU A 56 26.62 -14.02 -26.64
CA LEU A 56 25.30 -13.39 -26.58
C LEU A 56 24.63 -13.32 -27.96
N VAL A 57 25.37 -12.92 -28.99
CA VAL A 57 24.86 -12.91 -30.37
C VAL A 57 24.44 -14.32 -30.82
N SER A 58 25.24 -15.32 -30.48
CA SER A 58 24.94 -16.73 -30.80
C SER A 58 23.69 -17.22 -30.08
N TRP A 59 23.54 -16.88 -28.80
CA TRP A 59 22.34 -17.21 -28.02
C TRP A 59 21.08 -16.56 -28.62
N LEU A 60 21.17 -15.28 -29.01
CA LEU A 60 20.06 -14.58 -29.64
C LEU A 60 19.67 -15.21 -30.98
N GLY A 61 20.67 -15.57 -31.80
CA GLY A 61 20.44 -16.30 -33.05
C GLY A 61 19.67 -17.60 -32.85
N GLN A 62 20.07 -18.41 -31.85
CA GLN A 62 19.38 -19.67 -31.53
C GLN A 62 17.93 -19.47 -31.11
N LYS A 63 17.61 -18.39 -30.37
CA LYS A 63 16.23 -18.09 -29.98
C LYS A 63 15.37 -17.63 -31.15
N GLN A 64 15.94 -16.83 -32.05
CA GLN A 64 15.25 -16.44 -33.28
C GLN A 64 14.98 -17.64 -34.20
N GLU A 65 15.90 -18.61 -34.28
CA GLU A 65 15.69 -19.87 -35.01
C GLU A 65 14.59 -20.75 -34.38
N GLN A 66 14.38 -20.66 -33.06
CA GLN A 66 13.24 -21.29 -32.36
C GLN A 66 11.91 -20.55 -32.54
N GLY A 67 11.86 -19.52 -33.39
CA GLY A 67 10.66 -18.72 -33.66
C GLY A 67 10.35 -17.67 -32.60
N ILE A 68 11.27 -17.43 -31.65
CA ILE A 68 11.08 -16.44 -30.59
C ILE A 68 11.63 -15.09 -31.08
N SER A 69 10.73 -14.12 -31.27
CA SER A 69 11.11 -12.77 -31.70
C SER A 69 11.83 -11.98 -30.60
N LEU A 70 12.69 -11.03 -30.99
CA LEU A 70 13.37 -10.12 -30.06
C LEU A 70 12.37 -9.37 -29.15
N LEU A 71 11.24 -8.91 -29.70
CA LEU A 71 10.17 -8.26 -28.94
C LEU A 71 9.58 -9.16 -27.84
N HIS A 72 9.45 -10.47 -28.10
CA HIS A 72 9.00 -11.42 -27.09
C HIS A 72 10.06 -11.63 -25.99
N ILE A 73 11.34 -11.61 -26.36
CA ILE A 73 12.45 -11.67 -25.39
C ILE A 73 12.43 -10.42 -24.51
N TYR A 74 12.20 -9.23 -25.08
CA TYR A 74 12.07 -7.99 -24.31
C TYR A 74 10.85 -7.94 -23.40
N ALA A 75 9.68 -8.36 -23.89
CA ALA A 75 8.46 -8.39 -23.08
C ALA A 75 8.57 -9.35 -21.88
N ASN A 76 9.48 -10.33 -21.96
CA ASN A 76 9.75 -11.31 -20.91
C ASN A 76 11.22 -11.27 -20.47
N LEU A 77 11.84 -10.08 -20.46
CA LEU A 77 13.29 -9.93 -20.24
C LEU A 77 13.74 -10.55 -18.93
N ASP A 78 12.93 -10.49 -17.87
CA ASP A 78 13.27 -11.07 -16.56
C ASP A 78 13.50 -12.59 -16.62
N LYS A 79 12.74 -13.30 -17.47
CA LYS A 79 12.90 -14.75 -17.67
C LYS A 79 14.19 -15.04 -18.45
N TYR A 80 14.42 -14.34 -19.55
CA TYR A 80 15.55 -14.59 -20.43
C TYR A 80 16.87 -14.03 -19.88
N LYS A 81 16.82 -13.02 -19.01
CA LYS A 81 17.98 -12.43 -18.32
C LYS A 81 18.72 -13.45 -17.46
N ILE A 82 18.01 -14.35 -16.79
CA ILE A 82 18.60 -15.45 -16.02
C ILE A 82 19.31 -16.43 -16.96
N GLU A 83 18.67 -16.77 -18.09
CA GLU A 83 19.23 -17.67 -19.09
C GLU A 83 20.51 -17.09 -19.72
N ILE A 84 20.48 -15.80 -20.10
CA ILE A 84 21.61 -15.07 -20.66
C ILE A 84 22.76 -15.00 -19.66
N ARG A 85 22.50 -14.65 -18.39
CA ARG A 85 23.52 -14.60 -17.33
C ARG A 85 24.19 -15.95 -17.11
N ASN A 86 23.44 -17.03 -17.05
CA ASN A 86 24.00 -18.38 -16.90
C ASN A 86 24.96 -18.76 -18.04
N VAL A 87 24.70 -18.26 -19.26
CA VAL A 87 25.58 -18.48 -20.43
C VAL A 87 26.79 -17.56 -20.40
N LEU A 88 26.61 -16.29 -20.00
CA LEU A 88 27.63 -15.26 -20.16
C LEU A 88 28.54 -15.08 -18.94
N ASP A 89 28.06 -15.24 -17.71
CA ASP A 89 28.77 -14.81 -16.51
C ASP A 89 30.14 -15.52 -16.37
N LYS A 90 30.19 -16.83 -16.66
CA LYS A 90 31.47 -17.58 -16.70
C LYS A 90 32.43 -17.11 -17.78
N ILE A 91 31.91 -16.68 -18.94
CA ILE A 91 32.73 -16.20 -20.06
C ILE A 91 33.22 -14.79 -19.77
N ILE A 92 32.38 -13.96 -19.16
CA ILE A 92 32.73 -12.60 -18.71
C ILE A 92 33.81 -12.67 -17.63
N GLU A 93 33.68 -13.56 -16.64
CA GLU A 93 34.70 -13.76 -15.61
C GLU A 93 36.04 -14.21 -16.22
N GLN A 94 36.03 -15.09 -17.22
CA GLN A 94 37.24 -15.50 -17.93
C GLN A 94 37.85 -14.40 -18.81
N GLU A 95 37.00 -13.55 -19.41
CA GLU A 95 37.43 -12.48 -20.31
C GLU A 95 37.93 -11.22 -19.57
N PHE A 96 37.43 -10.97 -18.36
CA PHE A 96 37.69 -9.75 -17.60
C PHE A 96 38.29 -9.98 -16.19
N GLY A 97 38.56 -11.24 -15.80
CA GLY A 97 39.02 -11.60 -14.46
C GLY A 97 40.51 -11.37 -14.20
N SER A 98 40.82 -10.26 -13.50
CA SER A 98 41.85 -10.22 -12.45
C SER A 98 41.69 -8.97 -11.59
N THR A 99 40.84 -9.03 -10.56
CA THR A 99 41.10 -8.43 -9.23
C THR A 99 40.14 -9.08 -8.23
N SER A 100 40.56 -10.19 -7.63
CA SER A 100 39.96 -10.76 -6.44
C SER A 100 40.84 -10.37 -5.24
N GLU A 101 40.27 -9.73 -4.24
CA GLU A 101 40.77 -9.89 -2.87
C GLU A 101 39.82 -10.83 -2.15
N GLU A 102 40.43 -11.96 -1.76
CA GLU A 102 39.87 -13.10 -1.07
C GLU A 102 39.44 -12.74 0.36
N VAL A 103 38.35 -13.32 0.84
CA VAL A 103 38.24 -13.65 2.27
C VAL A 103 37.68 -15.07 2.38
N GLU A 104 38.60 -16.01 2.59
CA GLU A 104 38.30 -17.33 3.12
C GLU A 104 37.95 -17.25 4.63
N THR A 105 37.06 -18.15 4.99
CA THR A 105 36.49 -18.46 6.30
C THR A 105 37.48 -18.71 7.44
N ALA A 106 37.30 -18.02 8.57
CA ALA A 106 37.46 -18.60 9.91
C ALA A 106 36.68 -17.79 10.97
N ILE A 107 35.89 -18.53 11.74
CA ILE A 107 35.04 -18.13 12.86
C ILE A 107 35.82 -17.34 13.92
N ILE A 108 35.28 -16.21 14.40
CA ILE A 108 35.27 -15.75 15.82
C ILE A 108 34.40 -14.47 15.94
N SER A 109 33.26 -14.65 16.61
CA SER A 109 32.48 -13.74 17.48
C SER A 109 32.33 -12.23 17.18
N ASN A 110 31.05 -11.83 17.15
CA ASN A 110 30.45 -10.62 17.74
C ASN A 110 31.17 -9.28 17.54
N THR A 111 30.55 -8.40 16.73
CA THR A 111 30.07 -7.03 17.11
C THR A 111 29.98 -6.11 15.90
N THR A 112 28.97 -6.27 15.04
CA THR A 112 28.52 -5.17 14.15
C THR A 112 27.13 -5.38 13.53
N ASP A 113 26.31 -6.26 14.10
CA ASP A 113 24.98 -6.61 13.56
C ASP A 113 23.82 -5.91 14.29
N GLU A 114 24.11 -5.00 15.23
CA GLU A 114 23.09 -4.36 16.08
C GLU A 114 22.50 -3.08 15.45
N LYS A 115 23.24 -2.30 14.64
CA LYS A 115 22.74 -1.00 14.17
C LYS A 115 21.88 -1.00 12.90
N LEU A 116 21.83 -2.11 12.15
CA LEU A 116 21.01 -2.22 10.91
C LEU A 116 19.80 -3.15 11.06
N LYS A 117 19.72 -3.96 12.13
CA LYS A 117 18.53 -4.74 12.46
C LYS A 117 17.48 -3.92 13.21
N GLU A 118 17.89 -3.00 14.09
CA GLU A 118 16.98 -2.22 14.94
C GLU A 118 15.91 -1.40 14.16
N HIS A 119 16.21 -0.85 12.98
CA HIS A 119 15.22 -0.02 12.25
C HIS A 119 14.33 -0.75 11.24
N SER A 120 14.66 -1.99 10.85
CA SER A 120 13.81 -2.78 9.95
C SER A 120 12.91 -3.79 10.67
N SER A 121 13.22 -4.12 11.93
CA SER A 121 12.37 -4.91 12.82
C SER A 121 11.16 -4.11 13.33
N ASP A 122 11.35 -2.85 13.71
CA ASP A 122 10.30 -2.02 14.34
C ASP A 122 9.05 -1.82 13.44
N LEU A 123 9.24 -1.75 12.11
CA LEU A 123 8.14 -1.51 11.16
C LEU A 123 7.27 -2.73 10.88
N GLN A 124 7.86 -3.92 10.94
CA GLN A 124 7.10 -5.17 10.81
C GLN A 124 6.31 -5.46 12.09
N GLU A 125 6.70 -4.83 13.20
CA GLU A 125 6.02 -4.90 14.48
C GLU A 125 4.82 -3.95 14.61
N ASP A 126 4.66 -2.90 13.80
CA ASP A 126 3.56 -1.93 13.99
C ASP A 126 2.53 -1.86 12.84
N TYR A 127 2.76 -2.59 11.74
CA TYR A 127 1.86 -2.59 10.57
C TYR A 127 1.60 -3.99 10.01
N TYR A 128 0.38 -4.20 9.51
CA TYR A 128 -0.02 -5.38 8.75
C TYR A 128 -0.05 -5.09 7.24
N PRO A 129 0.57 -5.94 6.40
CA PRO A 129 0.39 -5.87 4.96
C PRO A 129 -1.03 -6.31 4.59
N VAL A 130 -1.77 -5.45 3.90
CA VAL A 130 -3.14 -5.72 3.44
C VAL A 130 -3.29 -5.40 1.96
N SER A 131 -4.27 -5.99 1.29
CA SER A 131 -4.59 -5.58 -0.08
C SER A 131 -5.16 -4.15 -0.09
N ASN A 132 -4.75 -3.38 -1.11
CA ASN A 132 -5.23 -2.04 -1.42
C ASN A 132 -6.29 -2.04 -2.53
N ASP A 133 -6.89 -3.19 -2.82
CA ASP A 133 -7.97 -3.26 -3.79
C ASP A 133 -9.22 -2.48 -3.31
N ALA A 134 -9.90 -1.82 -4.25
CA ALA A 134 -11.09 -1.03 -3.96
C ALA A 134 -12.27 -1.89 -3.48
N VAL A 135 -12.45 -3.09 -4.03
CA VAL A 135 -13.50 -4.05 -3.61
C VAL A 135 -13.29 -4.42 -2.16
N TYR A 136 -12.05 -4.74 -1.80
CA TYR A 136 -11.74 -5.13 -0.44
C TYR A 136 -11.94 -3.97 0.55
N TYR A 137 -11.59 -2.74 0.18
CA TYR A 137 -11.92 -1.57 0.99
C TYR A 137 -13.44 -1.37 1.14
N GLN A 138 -14.19 -1.42 0.04
CA GLN A 138 -15.66 -1.27 0.04
C GLN A 138 -16.33 -2.31 0.93
N LEU A 139 -15.88 -3.58 0.85
CA LEU A 139 -16.41 -4.65 1.69
C LEU A 139 -16.16 -4.38 3.19
N ARG A 140 -14.94 -3.99 3.57
CA ARG A 140 -14.62 -3.64 4.96
C ARG A 140 -15.46 -2.47 5.46
N ASP A 141 -15.61 -1.43 4.63
CA ASP A 141 -16.34 -0.21 4.98
C ASP A 141 -17.85 -0.48 5.12
N GLY A 142 -18.42 -1.26 4.18
CA GLY A 142 -19.82 -1.68 4.21
C GLY A 142 -20.16 -2.52 5.45
N ILE A 143 -19.30 -3.50 5.78
CA ILE A 143 -19.44 -4.31 7.01
C ILE A 143 -19.32 -3.44 8.26
N ALA A 144 -18.30 -2.58 8.35
CA ALA A 144 -18.07 -1.75 9.54
C ALA A 144 -19.24 -0.77 9.82
N LYS A 145 -19.89 -0.28 8.77
CA LYS A 145 -21.00 0.68 8.88
C LYS A 145 -22.39 0.04 8.82
N ASN A 146 -22.47 -1.26 8.57
CA ASN A 146 -23.72 -1.96 8.30
C ASN A 146 -24.52 -1.31 7.16
N HIS A 147 -23.83 -0.90 6.09
CA HIS A 147 -24.44 -0.24 4.92
C HIS A 147 -24.89 -1.27 3.89
N PHE A 148 -25.77 -2.17 4.30
CA PHE A 148 -26.46 -3.05 3.36
C PHE A 148 -27.89 -2.50 3.17
N GLU A 149 -28.24 -2.18 1.94
CA GLU A 149 -29.53 -1.57 1.57
C GLU A 149 -30.51 -2.67 1.13
N GLU A 150 -31.81 -2.48 1.36
CA GLU A 150 -32.82 -3.43 0.88
C GLU A 150 -32.99 -3.28 -0.64
N ASP A 151 -32.88 -4.37 -1.39
CA ASP A 151 -33.09 -4.35 -2.85
C ASP A 151 -34.56 -4.09 -3.22
N GLU A 152 -34.80 -3.39 -4.34
CA GLU A 152 -36.13 -2.98 -4.81
C GLU A 152 -37.05 -4.17 -5.16
N VAL A 153 -36.48 -5.38 -5.36
CA VAL A 153 -37.21 -6.57 -5.85
C VAL A 153 -37.46 -7.63 -4.77
N GLY A 154 -36.81 -7.59 -3.60
CA GLY A 154 -37.18 -8.50 -2.51
C GLY A 154 -36.17 -8.69 -1.38
N ALA A 155 -36.47 -8.11 -0.22
CA ALA A 155 -36.21 -8.55 1.16
C ALA A 155 -34.77 -8.85 1.64
N VAL A 156 -33.75 -8.86 0.78
CA VAL A 156 -32.39 -9.26 1.17
C VAL A 156 -31.43 -8.07 1.11
N PRO A 157 -30.69 -7.76 2.20
CA PRO A 157 -29.83 -6.61 2.25
C PRO A 157 -28.57 -6.79 1.37
N VAL A 158 -28.29 -5.79 0.53
CA VAL A 158 -27.24 -5.80 -0.51
C VAL A 158 -26.26 -4.64 -0.33
N LEU A 159 -24.99 -4.90 -0.66
CA LEU A 159 -23.91 -3.92 -0.74
C LEU A 159 -23.37 -3.93 -2.18
N PRO A 160 -23.58 -2.85 -2.97
CA PRO A 160 -23.00 -2.76 -4.30
C PRO A 160 -21.47 -2.71 -4.22
N LEU A 161 -20.81 -3.55 -5.02
CA LEU A 161 -19.36 -3.61 -5.17
C LEU A 161 -18.99 -3.13 -6.57
N GLU A 162 -18.52 -1.89 -6.67
CA GLU A 162 -18.16 -1.29 -7.96
C GLU A 162 -16.66 -1.38 -8.22
N THR A 163 -16.30 -1.94 -9.38
CA THR A 163 -14.94 -1.82 -9.94
C THR A 163 -14.96 -1.21 -11.32
N LYS A 164 -13.77 -0.86 -11.85
CA LYS A 164 -13.62 -0.35 -13.21
C LYS A 164 -14.01 -1.35 -14.31
N ASN A 165 -13.99 -2.66 -14.01
CA ASN A 165 -14.14 -3.72 -15.00
C ASN A 165 -15.27 -4.73 -14.69
N THR A 166 -15.79 -4.74 -13.46
CA THR A 166 -16.88 -5.62 -13.01
C THR A 166 -17.75 -4.89 -11.99
N SER A 167 -19.08 -4.96 -12.17
CA SER A 167 -20.06 -4.58 -11.14
C SER A 167 -20.57 -5.85 -10.46
N GLY A 168 -20.28 -5.99 -9.17
CA GLY A 168 -20.82 -7.08 -8.35
C GLY A 168 -21.74 -6.52 -7.27
N VAL A 169 -22.55 -7.40 -6.66
CA VAL A 169 -23.34 -7.07 -5.49
C VAL A 169 -22.99 -8.09 -4.40
N ALA A 170 -22.45 -7.62 -3.29
CA ALA A 170 -22.36 -8.45 -2.08
C ALA A 170 -23.76 -8.52 -1.47
N GLN A 171 -24.38 -9.69 -1.51
CA GLN A 171 -25.73 -9.87 -0.95
C GLN A 171 -25.64 -10.77 0.26
N LEU A 172 -26.26 -10.31 1.33
CA LEU A 172 -26.36 -11.08 2.57
C LEU A 172 -27.48 -12.12 2.45
N SER A 173 -27.22 -13.26 1.82
CA SER A 173 -28.24 -14.30 1.73
C SER A 173 -28.01 -15.43 2.73
N SER A 174 -29.07 -15.84 3.42
CA SER A 174 -29.14 -17.03 4.27
C SER A 174 -29.27 -18.32 3.48
N HIS A 175 -28.45 -18.48 2.42
CA HIS A 175 -28.39 -19.76 1.72
C HIS A 175 -27.99 -20.85 2.71
N LYS A 176 -28.59 -22.04 2.57
CA LYS A 176 -28.25 -23.18 3.42
C LYS A 176 -26.74 -23.43 3.30
N ASP A 177 -26.05 -23.26 4.42
CA ASP A 177 -24.59 -23.39 4.46
C ASP A 177 -24.20 -24.86 4.33
N GLU A 178 -23.94 -25.29 3.09
CA GLU A 178 -23.56 -26.67 2.78
C GLU A 178 -22.23 -27.07 3.44
N ASP A 179 -21.35 -26.11 3.73
CA ASP A 179 -20.02 -26.36 4.32
C ASP A 179 -20.15 -26.82 5.78
N LEU A 180 -21.18 -26.36 6.49
CA LEU A 180 -21.43 -26.72 7.88
C LEU A 180 -22.05 -28.12 8.05
N ARG A 181 -22.44 -28.78 6.95
CA ARG A 181 -23.03 -30.14 6.92
C ARG A 181 -24.03 -30.38 8.07
N LEU A 182 -24.88 -29.38 8.35
CA LEU A 182 -25.83 -29.44 9.44
C LEU A 182 -26.81 -30.60 9.19
N VAL A 183 -26.86 -31.56 10.11
CA VAL A 183 -27.49 -32.87 9.88
C VAL A 183 -29.03 -32.80 9.97
N ASN A 184 -29.59 -31.75 10.58
CA ASN A 184 -31.02 -31.61 10.85
C ASN A 184 -31.58 -30.24 10.40
N THR A 185 -32.77 -30.23 9.80
CA THR A 185 -33.49 -29.01 9.37
C THR A 185 -33.70 -28.01 10.51
N ASN A 186 -34.04 -28.49 11.72
CA ASN A 186 -34.21 -27.61 12.89
C ASN A 186 -32.89 -26.97 13.34
N GLU A 187 -31.77 -27.66 13.12
CA GLU A 187 -30.44 -27.15 13.43
C GLU A 187 -30.01 -26.08 12.42
N ALA A 188 -30.32 -26.28 11.14
CA ALA A 188 -30.09 -25.31 10.08
C ALA A 188 -30.91 -24.02 10.25
N GLU A 189 -32.18 -24.13 10.67
CA GLU A 189 -33.03 -22.95 10.95
C GLU A 189 -32.47 -22.11 12.10
N ARG A 190 -32.04 -22.74 13.21
CA ARG A 190 -31.43 -22.02 14.34
C ARG A 190 -30.11 -21.37 13.98
N TRP A 191 -29.30 -22.04 13.14
CA TRP A 191 -28.09 -21.46 12.58
C TRP A 191 -28.39 -20.22 11.74
N SER A 192 -29.38 -20.30 10.84
CA SER A 192 -29.82 -19.15 10.04
C SER A 192 -30.24 -17.98 10.93
N ILE A 193 -31.06 -18.22 11.95
CA ILE A 193 -31.51 -17.17 12.88
C ILE A 193 -30.33 -16.48 13.58
N LEU A 194 -29.34 -17.25 14.03
CA LEU A 194 -28.14 -16.70 14.64
C LEU A 194 -27.38 -15.82 13.67
N VAL A 195 -27.14 -16.33 12.45
CA VAL A 195 -26.40 -15.64 11.40
C VAL A 195 -27.15 -14.37 10.98
N ASP A 196 -28.45 -14.44 10.72
CA ASP A 196 -29.31 -13.31 10.33
C ASP A 196 -29.30 -12.21 11.40
N GLY A 197 -29.30 -12.59 12.69
CA GLY A 197 -29.18 -11.66 13.80
C GLY A 197 -27.86 -10.90 13.84
N VAL A 198 -26.75 -11.54 13.45
CA VAL A 198 -25.42 -10.92 13.38
C VAL A 198 -25.25 -10.11 12.10
N ILE A 199 -25.72 -10.65 10.98
CA ILE A 199 -25.69 -10.01 9.66
C ILE A 199 -26.46 -8.68 9.68
N SER A 200 -27.62 -8.64 10.34
CA SER A 200 -28.41 -7.42 10.49
C SER A 200 -27.74 -6.35 11.37
N ASN A 201 -26.70 -6.70 12.13
CA ASN A 201 -26.03 -5.81 13.09
C ASN A 201 -24.50 -5.88 12.95
N MET A 202 -23.98 -5.91 11.72
CA MET A 202 -22.54 -5.85 11.50
C MET A 202 -21.95 -4.53 12.02
N ASP A 203 -20.69 -4.60 12.44
CA ASP A 203 -20.01 -3.51 13.13
C ASP A 203 -18.50 -3.54 12.86
N ASP A 204 -17.80 -2.57 13.45
CA ASP A 204 -16.35 -2.47 13.35
C ASP A 204 -15.63 -3.74 13.88
N LEU A 205 -16.23 -4.50 14.80
CA LEU A 205 -15.69 -5.78 15.28
C LEU A 205 -15.85 -6.89 14.23
N THR A 206 -16.93 -6.86 13.45
CA THR A 206 -17.12 -7.75 12.30
C THR A 206 -16.09 -7.45 11.21
N ALA A 207 -15.81 -6.17 10.96
CA ALA A 207 -14.71 -5.77 10.08
C ALA A 207 -13.33 -6.15 10.63
N ASP A 208 -13.12 -6.12 11.95
CA ASP A 208 -11.89 -6.62 12.58
C ASP A 208 -11.71 -8.14 12.35
N CYS A 209 -12.79 -8.93 12.38
CA CYS A 209 -12.75 -10.35 12.06
C CYS A 209 -12.34 -10.58 10.59
N LEU A 210 -12.91 -9.81 9.67
CA LEU A 210 -12.54 -9.85 8.24
C LEU A 210 -11.05 -9.53 8.05
N ASP A 211 -10.58 -8.44 8.64
CA ASP A 211 -9.17 -8.02 8.59
C ASP A 211 -8.25 -9.10 9.17
N THR A 212 -8.59 -9.67 10.33
CA THR A 212 -7.80 -10.73 10.97
C THR A 212 -7.68 -11.97 10.09
N ILE A 213 -8.80 -12.48 9.54
CA ILE A 213 -8.80 -13.68 8.67
C ILE A 213 -7.91 -13.44 7.45
N THR A 214 -8.12 -12.31 6.78
CA THR A 214 -7.40 -11.96 5.55
C THR A 214 -5.92 -11.68 5.78
N ILE A 215 -5.54 -11.00 6.87
CA ILE A 215 -4.14 -10.76 7.25
C ILE A 215 -3.44 -12.09 7.54
N GLN A 216 -4.06 -12.97 8.34
CA GLN A 216 -3.47 -14.26 8.65
C GLN A 216 -3.33 -15.15 7.42
N TRP A 217 -4.34 -15.15 6.57
CA TRP A 217 -4.30 -15.87 5.31
C TRP A 217 -3.19 -15.36 4.39
N LEU A 218 -3.05 -14.04 4.23
CA LEU A 218 -1.97 -13.43 3.44
C LEU A 218 -0.57 -13.76 3.99
N ASN A 219 -0.44 -13.98 5.30
CA ASN A 219 0.83 -14.31 5.94
C ASN A 219 1.19 -15.80 5.82
N GLN A 220 0.20 -16.70 5.75
CA GLN A 220 0.42 -18.15 5.79
C GLN A 220 0.26 -18.82 4.41
N ALA A 221 -0.61 -18.31 3.53
CA ALA A 221 -0.95 -18.94 2.26
C ALA A 221 0.19 -18.84 1.23
N LYS A 222 0.46 -19.97 0.56
CA LYS A 222 1.45 -20.10 -0.52
C LYS A 222 0.78 -20.15 -1.90
N SER A 223 -0.54 -20.30 -1.93
CA SER A 223 -1.39 -20.36 -3.10
C SER A 223 -2.75 -19.71 -2.78
N PRO A 224 -3.46 -19.14 -3.77
CA PRO A 224 -4.80 -18.58 -3.55
C PRO A 224 -5.84 -19.62 -3.11
N ASP A 225 -5.54 -20.91 -3.24
CA ASP A 225 -6.43 -22.00 -2.84
C ASP A 225 -6.11 -22.63 -1.47
N ASP A 226 -5.09 -22.16 -0.78
CA ASP A 226 -4.66 -22.73 0.51
C ASP A 226 -5.62 -22.39 1.64
N PHE A 227 -5.89 -23.38 2.49
CA PHE A 227 -6.61 -23.23 3.75
C PHE A 227 -5.64 -23.00 4.91
N ILE A 228 -5.99 -22.09 5.81
CA ILE A 228 -5.29 -21.84 7.07
C ILE A 228 -6.13 -22.28 8.26
N ASP A 229 -5.48 -22.67 9.36
CA ASP A 229 -6.16 -22.88 10.63
C ASP A 229 -6.49 -21.53 11.26
N PHE A 230 -7.73 -21.35 11.69
CA PHE A 230 -8.22 -20.10 12.26
C PHE A 230 -9.21 -20.34 13.40
N SER A 231 -9.10 -19.57 14.47
CA SER A 231 -9.99 -19.63 15.63
C SER A 231 -10.39 -18.24 16.12
N TYR A 232 -11.33 -18.19 17.06
CA TYR A 232 -11.68 -16.94 17.72
C TYR A 232 -10.48 -16.28 18.44
N GLU A 233 -9.50 -17.06 18.90
CA GLU A 233 -8.33 -16.57 19.65
C GLU A 233 -7.47 -15.66 18.79
N ASN A 234 -7.32 -16.02 17.51
CA ASN A 234 -6.62 -15.22 16.51
C ASN A 234 -7.14 -13.77 16.44
N VAL A 235 -8.46 -13.58 16.49
CA VAL A 235 -9.07 -12.24 16.50
C VAL A 235 -8.86 -11.55 17.84
N LEU A 236 -9.07 -12.26 18.95
CA LEU A 236 -8.93 -11.69 20.29
C LEU A 236 -7.50 -11.20 20.57
N ASP A 237 -6.50 -11.96 20.12
CA ASP A 237 -5.08 -11.59 20.22
C ASP A 237 -4.78 -10.36 19.33
N MET A 238 -5.16 -10.36 18.05
CA MET A 238 -4.89 -9.25 17.13
C MET A 238 -5.64 -7.96 17.49
N CYS A 239 -6.82 -8.07 18.10
CA CYS A 239 -7.57 -6.94 18.64
C CYS A 239 -7.09 -6.47 20.03
N ASN A 240 -6.07 -7.11 20.60
CA ASN A 240 -5.53 -6.81 21.92
C ASN A 240 -6.62 -6.76 23.01
N ILE A 241 -7.53 -7.73 22.98
CA ILE A 241 -8.60 -7.82 23.99
C ILE A 241 -7.97 -8.26 25.32
N PRO A 242 -8.27 -7.59 26.45
CA PRO A 242 -7.63 -7.90 27.71
C PRO A 242 -8.06 -9.27 28.24
N LYS A 243 -7.08 -10.07 28.67
CA LYS A 243 -7.32 -11.34 29.36
C LYS A 243 -7.67 -11.08 30.82
N ALA A 244 -8.63 -11.83 31.35
CA ALA A 244 -8.90 -11.91 32.78
C ALA A 244 -7.91 -12.93 33.40
N SER A 245 -7.51 -12.71 34.64
CA SER A 245 -6.65 -13.64 35.38
C SER A 245 -7.40 -14.20 36.58
N ALA A 246 -7.42 -15.53 36.72
CA ALA A 246 -7.89 -16.21 37.91
C ALA A 246 -6.95 -17.38 38.22
N ASN A 247 -6.54 -17.52 39.48
CA ASN A 247 -5.64 -18.58 39.94
C ASN A 247 -4.33 -18.69 39.12
N GLY A 248 -3.81 -17.57 38.62
CA GLY A 248 -2.58 -17.53 37.81
C GLY A 248 -2.74 -17.98 36.35
N ILE A 249 -3.97 -18.28 35.91
CA ILE A 249 -4.29 -18.62 34.52
C ILE A 249 -4.99 -17.42 33.88
N GLU A 250 -4.42 -16.94 32.76
CA GLU A 250 -5.03 -15.91 31.93
C GLU A 250 -6.02 -16.53 30.94
N TYR A 251 -7.19 -15.92 30.80
CA TYR A 251 -8.24 -16.40 29.90
C TYR A 251 -9.07 -15.25 29.35
N TYR A 252 -9.63 -15.43 28.15
CA TYR A 252 -10.62 -14.54 27.59
C TYR A 252 -12.01 -14.78 28.20
N ARG A 253 -12.76 -13.70 28.42
CA ARG A 253 -14.14 -13.79 28.94
C ARG A 253 -15.02 -14.52 27.93
N ALA A 254 -15.94 -15.35 28.43
CA ALA A 254 -16.85 -16.11 27.58
C ALA A 254 -17.65 -15.22 26.62
N GLU A 255 -18.08 -14.05 27.08
CA GLU A 255 -18.80 -13.06 26.25
C GLU A 255 -17.99 -12.61 25.03
N ASP A 256 -16.69 -12.36 25.20
CA ASP A 256 -15.82 -11.90 24.11
C ASP A 256 -15.60 -13.03 23.10
N LYS A 257 -15.37 -14.26 23.60
CA LYS A 257 -15.25 -15.45 22.76
C LYS A 257 -16.49 -15.67 21.90
N ILE A 258 -17.67 -15.63 22.51
CA ILE A 258 -18.96 -15.83 21.84
C ILE A 258 -19.21 -14.76 20.78
N LYS A 259 -18.94 -13.48 21.09
CA LYS A 259 -19.12 -12.38 20.14
C LYS A 259 -18.28 -12.54 18.87
N ILE A 260 -17.05 -13.04 19.00
CA ILE A 260 -16.19 -13.33 17.85
C ILE A 260 -16.69 -14.56 17.08
N ALA A 261 -17.00 -15.65 17.78
CA ALA A 261 -17.50 -16.89 17.16
C ALA A 261 -18.75 -16.65 16.29
N GLN A 262 -19.67 -15.81 16.76
CA GLN A 262 -20.86 -15.36 16.03
C GLN A 262 -20.53 -14.55 14.77
N ARG A 263 -19.51 -13.69 14.82
CA ARG A 263 -19.09 -12.87 13.68
C ARG A 263 -18.33 -13.68 12.63
N ILE A 264 -17.54 -14.68 13.04
CA ILE A 264 -16.92 -15.63 12.12
C ILE A 264 -18.01 -16.42 11.36
N ALA A 265 -19.04 -16.89 12.06
CA ALA A 265 -20.20 -17.53 11.45
C ALA A 265 -20.92 -16.63 10.44
N ALA A 266 -21.13 -15.36 10.78
CA ALA A 266 -21.76 -14.39 9.90
C ALA A 266 -20.93 -14.14 8.63
N LEU A 267 -19.61 -13.93 8.76
CA LEU A 267 -18.71 -13.73 7.62
C LEU A 267 -18.65 -14.95 6.69
N ALA A 268 -18.68 -16.17 7.24
CA ALA A 268 -18.75 -17.39 6.46
C ALA A 268 -20.05 -17.52 5.65
N SER A 269 -21.13 -16.91 6.15
CA SER A 269 -22.45 -16.95 5.53
C SER A 269 -22.69 -15.83 4.51
N ILE A 270 -21.69 -14.99 4.22
CA ILE A 270 -21.81 -13.94 3.19
C ILE A 270 -21.59 -14.53 1.80
N PHE A 271 -22.55 -14.28 0.91
CA PHE A 271 -22.48 -14.61 -0.50
C PHE A 271 -22.24 -13.34 -1.34
N ILE A 272 -21.55 -13.52 -2.46
CA ILE A 272 -21.24 -12.49 -3.43
C ILE A 272 -21.90 -12.89 -4.74
N TYR A 273 -22.81 -12.05 -5.22
CA TYR A 273 -23.55 -12.25 -6.44
C TYR A 273 -22.90 -11.38 -7.51
N LEU A 274 -22.44 -12.02 -8.57
CA LEU A 274 -21.81 -11.34 -9.68
C LEU A 274 -22.83 -11.19 -10.80
N ASN A 275 -23.17 -9.93 -11.08
CA ASN A 275 -24.04 -9.56 -12.18
C ASN A 275 -23.19 -9.47 -13.44
N ASP A 276 -22.89 -10.60 -14.08
CA ASP A 276 -22.32 -10.59 -15.43
C ASP A 276 -23.43 -10.21 -16.42
N ASP A 277 -23.49 -8.92 -16.80
CA ASP A 277 -24.23 -8.30 -17.92
C ASP A 277 -25.69 -8.75 -18.22
N ASN A 278 -26.36 -9.49 -17.34
CA ASN A 278 -27.61 -10.20 -17.64
C ASN A 278 -27.51 -10.97 -18.97
N GLU A 279 -26.55 -11.89 -19.12
CA GLU A 279 -26.59 -12.82 -20.24
C GLU A 279 -27.90 -13.63 -20.19
N VAL A 280 -28.83 -13.27 -21.06
CA VAL A 280 -30.04 -14.06 -21.33
C VAL A 280 -29.62 -15.23 -22.20
N VAL A 281 -29.48 -16.40 -21.58
CA VAL A 281 -29.25 -17.64 -22.30
C VAL A 281 -30.60 -18.07 -22.86
N VAL A 282 -30.77 -17.93 -24.18
CA VAL A 282 -31.93 -18.46 -24.90
C VAL A 282 -31.66 -19.94 -25.18
N LEU A 283 -32.45 -20.83 -24.58
CA LEU A 283 -32.19 -22.27 -24.63
C LEU A 283 -32.67 -22.98 -25.91
N ASN A 284 -33.31 -22.27 -26.85
CA ASN A 284 -33.81 -22.87 -28.10
C ASN A 284 -33.07 -22.34 -29.34
N ASP A 285 -32.41 -23.25 -30.06
CA ASP A 285 -31.91 -23.01 -31.41
C ASP A 285 -33.08 -22.91 -32.41
N ARG A 286 -32.88 -22.15 -33.49
CA ARG A 286 -33.89 -21.68 -34.48
C ARG A 286 -34.71 -22.75 -35.22
N ALA A 287 -34.69 -24.02 -34.81
CA ALA A 287 -35.34 -25.14 -35.49
C ALA A 287 -36.57 -25.72 -34.76
N GLU A 288 -36.82 -25.41 -33.49
CA GLU A 288 -37.99 -25.94 -32.78
C GLU A 288 -39.07 -24.87 -32.55
N THR A 289 -40.26 -25.11 -33.10
CA THR A 289 -41.47 -24.34 -32.80
C THR A 289 -41.96 -24.69 -31.39
N GLY A 290 -41.36 -24.04 -30.39
CA GLY A 290 -41.70 -24.15 -28.97
C GLY A 290 -41.11 -22.95 -28.20
N GLU A 291 -41.85 -22.49 -27.19
CA GLU A 291 -41.60 -21.26 -26.41
C GLU A 291 -40.12 -20.99 -26.12
N GLN A 292 -39.65 -19.78 -26.42
CA GLN A 292 -38.28 -19.35 -26.10
C GLN A 292 -38.16 -19.18 -24.59
N PHE A 293 -37.30 -20.00 -23.96
CA PHE A 293 -36.92 -19.81 -22.57
C PHE A 293 -35.72 -18.87 -22.48
N GLU A 294 -35.97 -17.66 -21.98
CA GLU A 294 -34.96 -16.68 -21.62
C GLU A 294 -34.54 -16.92 -20.16
N MET A 295 -33.32 -17.45 -19.95
CA MET A 295 -32.77 -17.69 -18.61
C MET A 295 -31.72 -16.65 -18.27
N LYS A 296 -31.84 -16.01 -17.11
CA LYS A 296 -30.78 -15.15 -16.56
C LYS A 296 -29.73 -16.02 -15.88
N ARG A 297 -28.46 -15.84 -16.25
CA ARG A 297 -27.34 -16.47 -15.56
C ARG A 297 -26.92 -15.63 -14.36
N GLU A 298 -26.87 -16.24 -13.18
CA GLU A 298 -26.40 -15.61 -11.95
C GLU A 298 -25.23 -16.42 -11.38
N ILE A 299 -24.11 -15.75 -11.10
CA ILE A 299 -22.92 -16.41 -10.52
C ILE A 299 -22.85 -16.05 -9.04
N ILE A 300 -23.05 -17.07 -8.20
CA ILE A 300 -22.98 -16.94 -6.74
C ILE A 300 -21.63 -17.49 -6.27
N LYS A 301 -20.89 -16.69 -5.50
CA LYS A 301 -19.63 -17.08 -4.86
C LYS A 301 -19.71 -16.84 -3.36
N ARG A 302 -18.93 -17.57 -2.56
CA ARG A 302 -18.82 -17.30 -1.11
C ARG A 302 -17.75 -16.25 -0.83
N LEU A 303 -17.91 -15.52 0.27
CA LEU A 303 -16.85 -14.65 0.79
C LEU A 303 -15.70 -15.49 1.36
N PHE A 304 -16.04 -16.51 2.15
CA PHE A 304 -15.10 -17.49 2.71
C PHE A 304 -15.58 -18.92 2.45
N VAL A 305 -14.62 -19.83 2.28
CA VAL A 305 -14.87 -21.26 2.20
C VAL A 305 -14.29 -21.89 3.46
N LEU A 306 -15.09 -22.75 4.09
CA LEU A 306 -14.72 -23.43 5.33
C LEU A 306 -14.44 -24.92 5.10
N ASP A 307 -13.53 -25.46 5.90
CA ASP A 307 -13.26 -26.89 6.06
C ASP A 307 -13.01 -27.18 7.55
N SER A 308 -13.19 -28.43 7.98
CA SER A 308 -12.89 -28.88 9.35
C SER A 308 -13.43 -27.95 10.45
N VAL A 309 -14.72 -27.62 10.38
CA VAL A 309 -15.37 -26.63 11.26
C VAL A 309 -15.70 -27.22 12.62
N VAL A 310 -15.32 -26.51 13.68
CA VAL A 310 -15.69 -26.79 15.08
C VAL A 310 -16.71 -25.76 15.53
N LEU A 311 -17.92 -26.21 15.84
CA LEU A 311 -19.03 -25.37 16.29
C LEU A 311 -19.19 -25.42 17.80
N TRP A 312 -19.44 -24.27 18.42
CA TRP A 312 -19.87 -24.22 19.82
C TRP A 312 -21.37 -24.36 19.95
N ARG A 313 -21.76 -25.10 21.00
CA ARG A 313 -23.16 -25.23 21.43
C ARG A 313 -23.31 -24.78 22.87
N ASP A 314 -24.43 -24.12 23.17
CA ASP A 314 -24.83 -23.84 24.55
C ASP A 314 -25.15 -25.17 25.25
N LYS A 315 -24.58 -25.39 26.43
CA LYS A 315 -24.75 -26.66 27.16
C LYS A 315 -26.19 -26.89 27.64
N ASN A 316 -26.95 -25.83 27.87
CA ASN A 316 -28.29 -25.88 28.43
C ASN A 316 -29.36 -25.96 27.32
N THR A 317 -29.22 -25.16 26.26
CA THR A 317 -30.20 -25.11 25.17
C THR A 317 -29.85 -26.03 24.00
N ASN A 318 -28.59 -26.48 23.91
CA ASN A 318 -28.01 -27.21 22.79
C ASN A 318 -28.06 -26.45 21.45
N ASP A 319 -28.26 -25.12 21.52
CA ASP A 319 -28.25 -24.26 20.35
C ASP A 319 -26.83 -23.91 19.91
N TYR A 320 -26.64 -23.72 18.61
CA TYR A 320 -25.36 -23.22 18.10
C TYR A 320 -25.11 -21.79 18.58
N VAL A 321 -23.87 -21.54 18.97
CA VAL A 321 -23.41 -20.24 19.48
C VAL A 321 -22.50 -19.55 18.48
N GLY A 322 -21.79 -20.31 17.64
CA GLY A 322 -20.91 -19.79 16.60
C GLY A 322 -19.78 -20.76 16.23
N ILE A 323 -18.83 -20.28 15.44
CA ILE A 323 -17.66 -21.06 15.03
C ILE A 323 -16.54 -20.84 16.04
N GLU A 324 -16.09 -21.92 16.70
CA GLU A 324 -14.93 -21.89 17.59
C GLU A 324 -13.64 -21.80 16.77
N SER A 325 -13.48 -22.73 15.85
CA SER A 325 -12.32 -22.86 14.99
C SER A 325 -12.70 -23.55 13.67
N CYS A 326 -11.91 -23.31 12.64
CA CYS A 326 -12.10 -23.89 11.33
C CYS A 326 -10.81 -23.81 10.52
N ARG A 327 -10.76 -24.57 9.43
CA ARG A 327 -9.89 -24.27 8.30
C ARG A 327 -10.62 -23.31 7.37
N ILE A 328 -10.01 -22.19 7.05
CA ILE A 328 -10.66 -21.13 6.27
C ILE A 328 -9.77 -20.66 5.13
N LYS A 329 -10.40 -20.33 4.00
CA LYS A 329 -9.78 -19.55 2.91
C LYS A 329 -10.74 -18.53 2.33
N PRO A 330 -10.25 -17.40 1.79
CA PRO A 330 -11.05 -16.52 0.95
C PRO A 330 -11.68 -17.29 -0.21
N GLY A 331 -12.94 -17.01 -0.52
CA GLY A 331 -13.59 -17.57 -1.70
C GLY A 331 -12.92 -17.11 -3.00
N SER A 332 -13.28 -17.73 -4.12
CA SER A 332 -12.69 -17.43 -5.44
C SER A 332 -12.91 -15.97 -5.88
N PHE A 333 -13.92 -15.29 -5.35
CA PHE A 333 -14.10 -13.85 -5.54
C PHE A 333 -13.08 -13.02 -4.74
N LEU A 334 -12.96 -13.25 -3.44
CA LEU A 334 -12.11 -12.41 -2.61
C LEU A 334 -10.61 -12.68 -2.85
N SER A 335 -10.24 -13.95 -3.08
CA SER A 335 -8.84 -14.37 -3.28
C SER A 335 -8.17 -13.66 -4.47
N MET A 336 -8.86 -13.38 -5.57
CA MET A 336 -8.29 -12.63 -6.72
C MET A 336 -7.93 -11.18 -6.39
N TYR A 337 -8.57 -10.58 -5.38
CA TYR A 337 -8.27 -9.22 -4.90
C TYR A 337 -7.24 -9.21 -3.77
N LEU A 338 -6.98 -10.36 -3.15
CA LEU A 338 -6.00 -10.51 -2.05
C LEU A 338 -4.65 -11.04 -2.54
N TYR A 339 -4.66 -11.98 -3.49
CA TYR A 339 -3.50 -12.78 -3.88
C TYR A 339 -3.14 -12.57 -5.35
N GLY A 340 -1.85 -12.39 -5.66
CA GLY A 340 -1.35 -12.25 -7.05
C GLY A 340 -1.40 -10.84 -7.64
N SER A 341 -2.06 -9.86 -7.00
CA SER A 341 -1.98 -8.45 -7.41
C SER A 341 -0.63 -7.85 -7.00
N SER A 342 0.39 -8.01 -7.83
CA SER A 342 1.77 -7.57 -7.57
C SER A 342 1.99 -6.06 -7.41
N SER A 343 0.94 -5.21 -7.47
CA SER A 343 1.08 -3.75 -7.42
C SER A 343 0.42 -3.03 -6.23
N THR A 344 -0.32 -3.70 -5.34
CA THR A 344 -1.22 -2.98 -4.41
C THR A 344 -1.28 -3.54 -2.99
N THR A 345 -0.14 -3.77 -2.34
CA THR A 345 -0.10 -3.94 -0.88
C THR A 345 -0.12 -2.57 -0.20
N ALA A 346 -1.08 -2.32 0.68
CA ALA A 346 -1.08 -1.21 1.63
C ALA A 346 -0.58 -1.67 2.99
N LEU A 347 -0.13 -0.73 3.82
CA LEU A 347 0.20 -0.97 5.22
C LEU A 347 -0.93 -0.46 6.11
N LEU A 348 -1.52 -1.36 6.88
CA LEU A 348 -2.52 -1.05 7.89
C LEU A 348 -1.85 -0.99 9.25
N SER A 349 -1.99 0.13 9.97
CA SER A 349 -1.47 0.22 11.35
C SER A 349 -2.15 -0.83 12.23
N LYS A 350 -1.40 -1.50 13.12
CA LYS A 350 -1.96 -2.43 14.12
C LYS A 350 -3.04 -1.79 14.98
N LYS A 351 -2.95 -0.47 15.21
CA LYS A 351 -3.97 0.32 15.92
C LYS A 351 -5.35 0.20 15.32
N ALA A 352 -5.48 -0.07 14.03
CA ALA A 352 -6.78 -0.36 13.41
C ALA A 352 -7.50 -1.55 14.06
N LEU A 353 -6.76 -2.55 14.54
CA LEU A 353 -7.31 -3.72 15.24
C LEU A 353 -7.28 -3.54 16.76
N GLU A 354 -6.22 -2.98 17.33
CA GLU A 354 -6.06 -2.81 18.79
C GLU A 354 -7.04 -1.82 19.41
N TYR A 355 -7.51 -0.84 18.64
CA TYR A 355 -8.52 0.08 19.16
C TYR A 355 -9.79 -0.68 19.56
N ASN A 356 -10.45 -0.23 20.63
CA ASN A 356 -11.74 -0.81 20.99
C ASN A 356 -12.79 -0.52 19.88
N SER A 357 -13.39 -1.56 19.31
CA SER A 357 -14.34 -1.49 18.19
C SER A 357 -15.58 -0.64 18.48
N TYR A 358 -16.02 -0.54 19.74
CA TYR A 358 -17.15 0.29 20.12
C TYR A 358 -16.75 1.76 20.37
N ARG A 359 -15.74 1.99 21.23
CA ARG A 359 -15.34 3.34 21.66
C ARG A 359 -14.60 4.13 20.59
N HIS A 360 -13.80 3.46 19.78
CA HIS A 360 -12.89 4.07 18.81
C HIS A 360 -13.26 3.70 17.36
N LYS A 361 -14.54 3.42 17.09
CA LYS A 361 -15.03 3.07 15.74
C LYS A 361 -14.60 4.09 14.67
N PHE A 362 -14.62 5.38 15.03
CA PHE A 362 -14.25 6.46 14.12
C PHE A 362 -12.76 6.43 13.78
N HIS A 363 -11.90 6.15 14.75
CA HIS A 363 -10.46 5.94 14.55
C HIS A 363 -10.23 4.75 13.61
N LYS A 364 -10.85 3.59 13.87
CA LYS A 364 -10.69 2.39 13.03
C LYS A 364 -11.05 2.63 11.57
N ARG A 365 -12.22 3.22 11.31
CA ARG A 365 -12.70 3.52 9.96
C ARG A 365 -11.77 4.48 9.24
N LEU A 366 -11.33 5.53 9.93
CA LEU A 366 -10.41 6.51 9.36
C LEU A 366 -9.05 5.87 9.05
N ILE A 367 -8.49 5.05 9.94
CA ILE A 367 -7.22 4.36 9.68
C ILE A 367 -7.32 3.46 8.45
N ARG A 368 -8.36 2.63 8.34
CA ARG A 368 -8.59 1.76 7.18
C ARG A 368 -8.65 2.57 5.87
N TYR A 369 -9.38 3.68 5.88
CA TYR A 369 -9.48 4.57 4.72
C TYR A 369 -8.15 5.24 4.38
N LEU A 370 -7.41 5.74 5.38
CA LEU A 370 -6.12 6.40 5.17
C LEU A 370 -5.09 5.42 4.62
N SER A 371 -5.00 4.20 5.15
CA SER A 371 -4.13 3.14 4.63
C SER A 371 -4.38 2.87 3.14
N TRP A 372 -5.66 2.82 2.74
CA TRP A 372 -6.05 2.65 1.35
C TRP A 372 -5.71 3.89 0.49
N GLN A 373 -6.08 5.08 0.96
CA GLN A 373 -5.88 6.33 0.24
C GLN A 373 -4.42 6.72 0.08
N TRP A 374 -3.58 6.51 1.09
CA TRP A 374 -2.16 6.83 0.99
C TRP A 374 -1.48 5.97 -0.07
N ARG A 375 -1.82 4.68 -0.17
CA ARG A 375 -1.28 3.83 -1.22
C ARG A 375 -1.68 4.32 -2.62
N ILE A 376 -2.94 4.72 -2.82
CA ILE A 376 -3.39 5.34 -4.08
C ILE A 376 -2.62 6.64 -4.33
N ARG A 377 -2.58 7.54 -3.36
CA ARG A 377 -1.97 8.87 -3.51
C ARG A 377 -0.46 8.81 -3.72
N GLN A 378 0.21 7.79 -3.21
CA GLN A 378 1.63 7.53 -3.46
C GLN A 378 1.89 7.19 -4.91
N GLN A 379 1.05 6.35 -5.53
CA GLN A 379 1.16 6.01 -6.94
C GLN A 379 1.11 7.25 -7.85
N TYR A 380 0.42 8.30 -7.41
CA TYR A 380 0.29 9.57 -8.12
C TYR A 380 1.09 10.74 -7.49
N SER A 381 2.01 10.45 -6.55
CA SER A 381 2.84 11.46 -5.85
C SER A 381 2.06 12.64 -5.21
N ASN A 382 0.83 12.40 -4.75
CA ASN A 382 -0.12 13.42 -4.28
C ASN A 382 -0.49 13.28 -2.80
N LEU A 383 0.47 12.88 -1.96
CA LEU A 383 0.25 12.67 -0.52
C LEU A 383 -0.28 13.91 0.22
N LYS A 384 0.13 15.11 -0.19
CA LYS A 384 -0.28 16.38 0.43
C LYS A 384 -1.65 16.91 -0.03
N ARG A 385 -2.35 16.19 -0.92
CA ARG A 385 -3.66 16.63 -1.41
C ARG A 385 -4.65 16.72 -0.24
N PRO A 386 -5.43 17.80 -0.08
CA PRO A 386 -6.44 17.88 0.96
C PRO A 386 -7.55 16.82 0.79
N TYR A 387 -8.01 16.25 1.89
CA TYR A 387 -9.24 15.46 1.98
C TYR A 387 -10.42 16.40 2.24
N SER A 388 -11.55 16.17 1.54
CA SER A 388 -12.79 16.91 1.82
C SER A 388 -13.36 16.51 3.19
N ILE A 389 -13.82 17.47 3.97
CA ILE A 389 -14.48 17.19 5.26
C ILE A 389 -15.88 16.61 5.03
N GLY A 390 -16.71 17.32 4.26
CA GLY A 390 -18.08 16.93 3.93
C GLY A 390 -18.24 16.22 2.58
N GLY A 391 -19.48 15.85 2.27
CA GLY A 391 -19.85 15.12 1.06
C GLY A 391 -19.79 13.60 1.23
N GLU A 392 -20.29 12.87 0.24
CA GLU A 392 -20.40 11.40 0.27
C GLU A 392 -19.03 10.70 0.41
N LYS A 393 -17.99 11.30 -0.18
CA LYS A 393 -16.60 10.79 -0.11
C LYS A 393 -15.72 11.55 0.89
N GLY A 394 -16.32 12.41 1.71
CA GLY A 394 -15.61 13.21 2.71
C GLY A 394 -15.29 12.43 3.99
N LEU A 395 -14.36 12.95 4.80
CA LEU A 395 -13.91 12.32 6.04
C LEU A 395 -15.06 12.00 7.01
N LEU A 396 -16.07 12.87 7.11
CA LEU A 396 -17.23 12.62 7.98
C LEU A 396 -18.04 11.40 7.54
N SER A 397 -18.20 11.21 6.23
CA SER A 397 -18.88 10.04 5.64
C SER A 397 -18.04 8.77 5.81
N VAL A 398 -16.73 8.88 5.59
CA VAL A 398 -15.77 7.79 5.82
C VAL A 398 -15.83 7.30 7.27
N MET A 399 -15.88 8.21 8.23
CA MET A 399 -16.00 7.87 9.65
C MET A 399 -17.41 7.36 9.99
N GLY A 400 -18.41 7.65 9.16
CA GLY A 400 -19.82 7.34 9.45
C GLY A 400 -20.39 8.20 10.58
N ILE A 401 -19.94 9.47 10.68
CA ILE A 401 -20.50 10.43 11.63
C ILE A 401 -21.85 10.91 11.08
N ASN A 402 -22.92 10.75 11.85
CA ASN A 402 -24.25 11.19 11.44
C ASN A 402 -24.37 12.72 11.56
N ILE A 403 -24.24 13.41 10.41
CA ILE A 403 -24.31 14.86 10.33
C ILE A 403 -25.73 15.38 10.64
N ALA A 404 -26.78 14.64 10.25
CA ALA A 404 -28.16 15.07 10.41
C ALA A 404 -28.63 15.10 11.88
N LYS A 405 -28.13 14.18 12.71
CA LYS A 405 -28.49 14.08 14.14
C LYS A 405 -27.52 14.83 15.06
N GLY A 406 -26.34 15.23 14.57
CA GLY A 406 -25.28 15.81 15.37
C GLY A 406 -25.34 17.34 15.47
N ARG A 407 -24.86 17.89 16.60
CA ARG A 407 -24.62 19.34 16.72
C ARG A 407 -23.34 19.71 15.96
N PRO A 408 -23.33 20.73 15.08
CA PRO A 408 -22.17 21.11 14.29
C PRO A 408 -20.84 21.22 15.05
N HIS A 409 -20.85 21.87 16.22
CA HIS A 409 -19.66 22.02 17.06
C HIS A 409 -19.12 20.67 17.54
N ARG A 410 -20.01 19.75 17.96
CA ARG A 410 -19.61 18.41 18.40
C ARG A 410 -19.08 17.56 17.26
N ILE A 411 -19.61 17.73 16.05
CA ILE A 411 -19.11 17.02 14.86
C ILE A 411 -17.68 17.48 14.52
N ARG A 412 -17.43 18.79 14.52
CA ARG A 412 -16.09 19.36 14.35
C ARG A 412 -15.13 18.83 15.42
N GLU A 413 -15.50 18.98 16.69
CA GLU A 413 -14.69 18.54 17.83
C GLU A 413 -14.39 17.03 17.76
N GLN A 414 -15.37 16.21 17.36
CA GLN A 414 -15.18 14.77 17.20
C GLN A 414 -14.19 14.42 16.09
N LEU A 415 -14.26 15.09 14.93
CA LEU A 415 -13.29 14.89 13.85
C LEU A 415 -11.89 15.31 14.29
N GLU A 416 -11.76 16.49 14.88
CA GLU A 416 -10.48 17.02 15.36
C GLU A 416 -9.87 16.14 16.45
N ASN A 417 -10.67 15.69 17.43
CA ASN A 417 -10.20 14.80 18.50
C ASN A 417 -9.68 13.47 17.94
N VAL A 418 -10.37 12.88 16.97
CA VAL A 418 -9.87 11.66 16.32
C VAL A 418 -8.52 11.90 15.65
N LEU A 419 -8.37 13.01 14.92
CA LEU A 419 -7.10 13.34 14.26
C LEU A 419 -5.97 13.61 15.27
N ILE A 420 -6.28 14.32 16.37
CA ILE A 420 -5.34 14.58 17.47
C ILE A 420 -4.89 13.27 18.12
N ASP A 421 -5.82 12.35 18.40
CA ASP A 421 -5.50 11.05 18.98
C ASP A 421 -4.59 10.25 18.03
N LEU A 422 -4.92 10.21 16.74
CA LEU A 422 -4.11 9.51 15.73
C LEU A 422 -2.72 10.11 15.57
N GLU A 423 -2.56 11.44 15.66
CA GLU A 423 -1.25 12.11 15.59
C GLU A 423 -0.43 11.83 16.86
N LYS A 424 -1.07 11.91 18.03
CA LYS A 424 -0.46 11.61 19.33
C LYS A 424 0.05 10.17 19.42
N GLU A 425 -0.73 9.23 18.91
CA GLU A 425 -0.37 7.80 18.84
C GLU A 425 0.50 7.45 17.63
N LYS A 426 0.97 8.44 16.87
CA LYS A 426 1.85 8.29 15.69
C LYS A 426 1.26 7.46 14.55
N VAL A 427 -0.06 7.24 14.53
CA VAL A 427 -0.75 6.58 13.42
C VAL A 427 -0.79 7.48 12.18
N ILE A 428 -0.81 8.79 12.38
CA ILE A 428 -0.53 9.82 11.36
C ILE A 428 0.68 10.64 11.81
N SER A 429 1.48 11.18 10.88
CA SER A 429 2.59 12.06 11.27
C SER A 429 2.13 13.46 11.63
N HIS A 430 1.10 13.94 10.92
CA HIS A 430 0.63 15.30 11.00
C HIS A 430 -0.74 15.47 10.34
N TRP A 431 -1.55 16.40 10.86
CA TRP A 431 -2.73 16.92 10.19
C TRP A 431 -2.85 18.44 10.32
N GLU A 432 -3.41 19.09 9.31
CA GLU A 432 -3.72 20.51 9.33
C GLU A 432 -4.88 20.84 8.39
N TYR A 433 -5.54 21.98 8.61
CA TYR A 433 -6.49 22.52 7.64
C TYR A 433 -5.72 23.06 6.42
N ALA A 434 -6.25 22.81 5.22
CA ALA A 434 -5.62 23.27 3.98
C ALA A 434 -5.66 24.80 3.81
N GLU A 435 -6.62 25.44 4.46
CA GLU A 435 -6.82 26.88 4.52
C GLU A 435 -6.95 27.30 5.99
N GLU A 436 -6.50 28.51 6.33
CA GLU A 436 -6.65 29.03 7.70
C GLU A 436 -8.14 29.13 8.08
N ILE A 437 -8.50 28.65 9.27
CA ILE A 437 -9.87 28.72 9.75
C ILE A 437 -10.18 30.15 10.16
N ASP A 438 -11.13 30.77 9.48
CA ASP A 438 -11.84 31.94 9.93
C ASP A 438 -12.84 31.60 11.05
N GLU A 439 -12.38 31.75 12.30
CA GLU A 439 -13.19 31.53 13.52
C GLU A 439 -14.40 32.49 13.62
N SER A 440 -14.40 33.62 12.89
CA SER A 440 -15.54 34.55 12.92
C SER A 440 -16.80 33.97 12.25
N ARG A 441 -16.61 33.06 11.29
CA ARG A 441 -17.71 32.40 10.55
C ARG A 441 -18.32 31.24 11.32
N ILE A 442 -17.65 30.78 12.37
CA ILE A 442 -18.09 29.65 13.18
C ILE A 442 -19.12 30.15 14.19
N GLY A 443 -20.28 29.49 14.20
CA GLY A 443 -21.45 29.93 14.98
C GLY A 443 -22.47 30.74 14.18
N GLU A 444 -22.14 31.19 12.97
CA GLU A 444 -23.11 31.82 12.06
C GLU A 444 -24.20 30.84 11.58
N ARG A 445 -25.33 31.36 11.08
CA ARG A 445 -26.39 30.49 10.55
C ARG A 445 -25.86 29.63 9.40
N ASN A 446 -26.04 28.31 9.52
CA ASN A 446 -25.61 27.32 8.52
C ASN A 446 -24.09 27.29 8.23
N TRP A 447 -23.24 27.79 9.15
CA TRP A 447 -21.78 27.79 8.99
C TRP A 447 -21.22 26.41 8.63
N PHE A 448 -21.78 25.35 9.21
CA PHE A 448 -21.30 23.99 8.99
C PHE A 448 -21.40 23.56 7.52
N LYS A 449 -22.57 23.75 6.91
CA LYS A 449 -22.83 23.34 5.51
C LYS A 449 -22.16 24.30 4.52
N ASN A 450 -22.14 25.59 4.81
CA ASN A 450 -21.72 26.59 3.84
C ASN A 450 -20.21 26.85 3.86
N TYR A 451 -19.56 26.60 5.00
CA TYR A 451 -18.16 26.90 5.24
C TYR A 451 -17.38 25.63 5.66
N TYR A 452 -17.60 25.11 6.87
CA TYR A 452 -16.76 24.03 7.44
C TYR A 452 -16.69 22.77 6.58
N SER A 453 -17.83 22.26 6.13
CA SER A 453 -17.90 21.04 5.31
C SER A 453 -17.21 21.15 3.95
N LYS A 454 -16.94 22.36 3.47
CA LYS A 454 -16.23 22.63 2.21
C LYS A 454 -14.72 22.77 2.39
N LEU A 455 -14.24 22.88 3.63
CA LEU A 455 -12.82 22.93 3.91
C LEU A 455 -12.15 21.60 3.57
N GLY A 456 -10.83 21.68 3.35
CA GLY A 456 -9.96 20.52 3.18
C GLY A 456 -9.08 20.31 4.41
N ILE A 457 -8.78 19.06 4.72
CA ILE A 457 -7.79 18.67 5.74
C ILE A 457 -6.66 17.91 5.06
N ILE A 458 -5.41 18.30 5.30
CA ILE A 458 -4.23 17.56 4.89
C ILE A 458 -3.89 16.58 6.02
N ILE A 459 -3.75 15.29 5.68
CA ILE A 459 -3.39 14.23 6.64
C ILE A 459 -2.22 13.45 6.06
N LEU A 460 -1.07 13.50 6.74
CA LEU A 460 0.18 12.90 6.28
C LEU A 460 0.43 11.54 6.94
N PRO A 461 0.93 10.54 6.17
CA PRO A 461 1.30 9.26 6.72
C PRO A 461 2.50 9.39 7.67
N PRO A 462 2.65 8.48 8.65
CA PRO A 462 3.81 8.41 9.53
C PRO A 462 5.11 8.33 8.72
N LYS A 463 6.20 8.90 9.26
CA LYS A 463 7.51 9.00 8.58
C LYS A 463 8.03 7.64 8.13
N GLU A 464 7.87 6.66 9.00
CA GLU A 464 8.01 5.23 8.78
C GLU A 464 7.43 4.72 7.45
N LEU A 465 6.20 5.15 7.12
CA LEU A 465 5.54 4.80 5.86
C LEU A 465 6.08 5.64 4.69
N MET A 466 6.50 6.89 4.91
CA MET A 466 7.10 7.71 3.85
C MET A 466 8.44 7.16 3.37
N ASP A 467 9.24 6.58 4.26
CA ASP A 467 10.62 6.17 3.99
C ASP A 467 10.73 4.74 3.39
N ASN A 468 9.81 3.82 3.72
CA ASN A 468 9.93 2.39 3.39
C ASN A 468 8.94 1.83 2.36
N ILE A 469 8.01 2.62 1.82
CA ILE A 469 7.01 2.06 0.88
C ILE A 469 7.59 1.76 -0.53
N GLY A 470 8.79 2.26 -0.84
CA GLY A 470 9.54 1.82 -2.03
C GLY A 470 10.07 0.37 -1.95
N SER A 471 10.25 -0.20 -0.76
CA SER A 471 10.82 -1.54 -0.56
C SER A 471 9.76 -2.63 -0.31
N LEU A 472 8.54 -2.28 0.08
CA LEU A 472 7.45 -3.25 0.30
C LEU A 472 6.81 -3.78 -0.99
N ALA A 473 6.94 -3.04 -2.09
CA ALA A 473 6.67 -3.58 -3.44
C ALA A 473 7.68 -4.69 -3.82
N LYS A 474 8.85 -4.74 -3.17
CA LYS A 474 9.88 -5.75 -3.40
C LYS A 474 9.77 -6.96 -2.45
N LYS A 475 9.09 -6.88 -1.30
CA LYS A 475 9.19 -7.95 -0.28
C LYS A 475 8.28 -9.18 -0.41
N LYS A 476 7.57 -9.36 -1.54
CA LYS A 476 7.02 -10.67 -1.96
C LYS A 476 7.50 -11.12 -3.36
N VAL A 477 8.53 -10.46 -3.89
CA VAL A 477 9.32 -10.93 -5.04
C VAL A 477 10.75 -10.99 -4.53
N THR A 478 11.32 -12.19 -4.32
CA THR A 478 12.68 -12.30 -3.79
C THR A 478 13.64 -11.35 -4.51
N ASP A 479 14.24 -10.47 -3.71
CA ASP A 479 14.97 -9.28 -4.08
C ASP A 479 16.01 -9.53 -5.18
N THR A 480 15.97 -8.72 -6.23
CA THR A 480 17.19 -8.13 -6.80
C THR A 480 16.94 -6.66 -7.15
N PRO A 481 18.01 -5.84 -7.11
CA PRO A 481 17.90 -4.46 -6.69
C PRO A 481 17.71 -3.57 -7.91
N ASP A 482 16.85 -2.56 -7.78
CA ASP A 482 17.10 -1.33 -8.52
C ASP A 482 17.05 -0.11 -7.63
N LYS A 483 18.16 0.62 -7.75
CA LYS A 483 18.36 2.02 -7.45
C LYS A 483 17.48 2.83 -8.40
N GLN A 484 16.72 3.74 -7.80
CA GLN A 484 16.62 5.15 -8.21
C GLN A 484 16.75 5.42 -9.71
N GLU A 485 15.61 5.46 -10.40
CA GLU A 485 15.45 6.35 -11.55
C GLU A 485 15.26 7.77 -11.03
N ASN A 486 16.27 8.60 -11.31
CA ASN A 486 16.11 10.04 -11.42
C ASN A 486 15.15 10.31 -12.59
N ASN A 487 14.00 10.95 -12.32
CA ASN A 487 13.30 11.64 -13.38
C ASN A 487 13.89 13.05 -13.55
N LEU A 488 14.47 13.22 -14.73
CA LEU A 488 14.94 14.47 -15.32
C LEU A 488 13.80 15.49 -15.36
N ILE A 489 14.00 16.63 -14.71
CA ILE A 489 13.50 17.91 -15.25
C ILE A 489 14.66 18.51 -16.02
N THR A 490 14.41 18.71 -17.31
CA THR A 490 15.25 19.39 -18.30
C THR A 490 15.94 20.64 -17.75
N ASN A 491 17.24 20.54 -17.50
CA ASN A 491 18.11 21.70 -17.38
C ASN A 491 18.42 22.21 -18.77
N THR A 492 17.74 23.30 -19.13
CA THR A 492 18.26 24.26 -20.08
C THR A 492 19.52 24.84 -19.46
N ILE A 493 20.64 24.73 -20.17
CA ILE A 493 21.94 25.25 -19.76
C ILE A 493 21.82 26.76 -19.54
N THR A 494 21.98 27.20 -18.29
CA THR A 494 22.43 28.56 -17.96
C THR A 494 23.47 28.45 -16.85
N HIS A 495 24.72 28.73 -17.20
CA HIS A 495 25.82 29.01 -16.27
C HIS A 495 25.43 30.07 -15.23
N SER A 496 25.76 29.88 -13.94
CA SER A 496 26.14 30.97 -13.03
C SER A 496 26.57 30.48 -11.63
N THR A 497 27.85 30.73 -11.29
CA THR A 497 28.37 31.23 -10.01
C THR A 497 27.57 30.96 -8.71
N VAL A 498 28.20 30.27 -7.75
CA VAL A 498 27.75 30.16 -6.34
C VAL A 498 27.34 31.55 -5.82
N SER A 499 26.05 31.73 -5.50
CA SER A 499 25.52 33.03 -5.09
C SER A 499 25.95 33.34 -3.65
N THR A 500 26.47 34.55 -3.42
CA THR A 500 26.87 35.07 -2.11
C THR A 500 25.75 35.03 -1.07
N GLU A 501 24.48 35.02 -1.51
CA GLU A 501 23.29 34.94 -0.66
C GLU A 501 23.10 33.55 0.02
N GLU A 502 23.57 32.47 -0.61
CA GLU A 502 23.50 31.12 -0.05
C GLU A 502 24.47 30.96 1.13
N LEU A 503 25.69 31.49 1.00
CA LEU A 503 26.72 31.46 2.03
C LEU A 503 26.32 32.26 3.28
N ILE A 504 25.69 33.42 3.09
CA ILE A 504 25.21 34.25 4.20
C ILE A 504 24.11 33.53 5.00
N ARG A 505 23.23 32.80 4.29
CA ARG A 505 22.12 32.05 4.90
C ARG A 505 22.61 30.89 5.76
N GLU A 506 23.57 30.11 5.25
CA GLU A 506 24.16 29.01 6.01
C GLU A 506 24.83 29.53 7.29
N LYS A 507 25.52 30.66 7.22
CA LYS A 507 26.18 31.26 8.38
C LYS A 507 25.21 31.74 9.46
N ILE A 508 24.09 32.34 9.07
CA ILE A 508 23.02 32.75 10.01
C ILE A 508 22.41 31.53 10.69
N MET A 509 22.16 30.45 9.95
CA MET A 509 21.61 29.21 10.51
C MET A 509 22.60 28.51 11.46
N GLN A 510 23.90 28.54 11.15
CA GLN A 510 24.94 28.03 12.06
C GLN A 510 24.94 28.78 13.40
N GLN A 511 24.92 30.12 13.38
CA GLN A 511 24.86 30.95 14.59
C GLN A 511 23.58 30.68 15.41
N HIS A 512 22.44 30.51 14.74
CA HIS A 512 21.16 30.23 15.41
C HIS A 512 21.12 28.85 16.07
N MET A 513 21.62 27.81 15.39
CA MET A 513 21.51 26.42 15.86
C MET A 513 22.65 25.98 16.77
N HIS A 514 23.87 26.48 16.56
CA HIS A 514 25.06 25.98 17.24
C HIS A 514 25.57 26.92 18.33
N GLN A 515 25.21 28.21 18.29
CA GLN A 515 25.63 29.20 19.29
C GLN A 515 24.47 29.66 20.19
N ASN A 516 23.30 29.00 20.12
CA ASN A 516 22.09 29.30 20.90
C ASN A 516 21.64 30.77 20.86
N ARG A 517 21.94 31.49 19.78
CA ARG A 517 21.48 32.87 19.56
C ARG A 517 20.10 32.85 18.93
N THR A 518 19.18 33.65 19.44
CA THR A 518 17.83 33.72 18.91
C THR A 518 17.80 34.50 17.59
N MET A 519 16.87 34.16 16.69
CA MET A 519 16.70 34.92 15.43
C MET A 519 16.39 36.40 15.63
N ARG A 520 15.89 36.80 16.82
CA ARG A 520 15.67 38.21 17.18
C ARG A 520 17.00 38.92 17.43
N GLU A 521 17.88 38.34 18.21
CA GLU A 521 19.20 38.92 18.51
C GLU A 521 20.03 39.09 17.24
N ILE A 522 20.04 38.09 16.35
CA ILE A 522 20.75 38.17 15.06
C ILE A 522 20.12 39.25 14.16
N ALA A 523 18.79 39.38 14.17
CA ALA A 523 18.09 40.41 13.39
C ALA A 523 18.38 41.83 13.91
N ASP A 524 18.46 41.99 15.23
CA ASP A 524 18.81 43.26 15.87
C ASP A 524 20.26 43.67 15.55
N GLU A 525 21.21 42.72 15.57
CA GLU A 525 22.60 42.95 15.14
C GLU A 525 22.72 43.34 13.66
N LEU A 526 21.88 42.76 12.80
CA LEU A 526 21.78 43.08 11.37
C LEU A 526 21.03 44.40 11.09
N GLY A 527 20.36 44.98 12.10
CA GLY A 527 19.48 46.13 11.93
C GLY A 527 18.32 45.84 10.96
N LEU A 528 17.77 44.63 11.03
CA LEU A 528 16.65 44.13 10.23
C LEU A 528 15.51 43.68 11.16
N SER A 529 14.27 43.66 10.67
CA SER A 529 13.20 43.06 11.47
C SER A 529 13.34 41.53 11.52
N PRO A 530 13.02 40.87 12.64
CA PRO A 530 13.08 39.40 12.77
C PRO A 530 12.27 38.66 11.70
N ALA A 531 11.15 39.25 11.28
CA ALA A 531 10.33 38.73 10.19
C ALA A 531 11.04 38.79 8.83
N THR A 532 11.84 39.85 8.58
CA THR A 532 12.61 39.99 7.34
C THR A 532 13.75 38.99 7.31
N LEU A 533 14.47 38.81 8.42
CA LEU A 533 15.55 37.83 8.53
C LEU A 533 15.03 36.39 8.39
N SER A 534 13.90 36.08 9.03
CA SER A 534 13.25 34.77 8.92
C SER A 534 12.77 34.47 7.49
N ARG A 535 12.19 35.47 6.81
CA ARG A 535 11.79 35.35 5.39
C ARG A 535 13.01 35.17 4.49
N PHE A 536 14.09 35.91 4.76
CA PHE A 536 15.37 35.72 4.07
C PHE A 536 15.81 34.29 4.25
N CYS A 537 16.00 33.77 5.47
CA CYS A 537 16.54 32.43 5.75
C CYS A 537 15.71 31.27 5.18
N ASN A 538 14.38 31.40 5.14
CA ASN A 538 13.46 30.36 4.64
C ASN A 538 13.22 30.39 3.12
N LYS A 539 13.99 31.17 2.34
CA LYS A 539 13.81 31.36 0.89
C LYS A 539 12.41 31.87 0.49
N LYS A 540 11.72 32.56 1.40
CA LYS A 540 10.36 33.10 1.20
C LYS A 540 10.36 34.54 0.66
N MET A 541 11.52 35.10 0.33
CA MET A 541 11.63 36.43 -0.32
C MET A 541 11.78 36.27 -1.83
N LYS A 542 10.85 36.86 -2.60
CA LYS A 542 10.86 36.83 -4.06
C LYS A 542 11.94 37.75 -4.68
N ARG A 543 12.35 38.82 -3.97
CA ARG A 543 13.46 39.75 -4.32
C ARG A 543 13.97 40.45 -3.06
N ILE A 544 15.30 40.54 -2.88
CA ILE A 544 15.93 41.24 -1.74
C ILE A 544 16.17 42.70 -2.14
N SER A 545 15.91 43.65 -1.25
CA SER A 545 16.22 45.06 -1.52
C SER A 545 17.72 45.32 -1.34
N ASN A 546 18.30 46.23 -2.13
CA ASN A 546 19.74 46.54 -2.08
C ASN A 546 20.21 46.92 -0.66
N SER A 547 19.38 47.67 0.08
CA SER A 547 19.68 48.04 1.48
C SER A 547 19.74 46.84 2.43
N VAL A 548 18.93 45.80 2.22
CA VAL A 548 18.95 44.57 3.04
C VAL A 548 20.14 43.70 2.64
N ASN A 549 20.44 43.62 1.34
CA ASN A 549 21.59 42.86 0.84
C ASN A 549 22.93 43.43 1.34
N ASP A 550 23.09 44.76 1.35
CA ASP A 550 24.27 45.43 1.87
C ASP A 550 24.49 45.16 3.37
N LYS A 551 23.40 45.12 4.15
CA LYS A 551 23.46 44.80 5.59
C LYS A 551 23.86 43.35 5.83
N LEU A 552 23.29 42.42 5.07
CA LEU A 552 23.61 40.99 5.14
C LEU A 552 25.06 40.70 4.75
N THR A 553 25.55 41.33 3.69
CA THR A 553 26.92 41.17 3.20
C THR A 553 27.94 41.73 4.19
N LYS A 554 27.73 42.95 4.68
CA LYS A 554 28.63 43.58 5.69
C LYS A 554 28.67 42.80 7.01
N TRP A 555 27.54 42.23 7.43
CA TRP A 555 27.51 41.39 8.63
C TRP A 555 28.28 40.09 8.42
N TYR A 556 28.12 39.46 7.26
CA TYR A 556 28.87 38.25 6.92
C TYR A 556 30.38 38.49 6.87
N GLU A 557 30.82 39.58 6.23
CA GLU A 557 32.23 39.99 6.23
C GLU A 557 32.77 40.22 7.66
N ARG A 558 31.98 40.85 8.54
CA ARG A 558 32.36 41.03 9.95
C ARG A 558 32.51 39.71 10.70
N GLN A 559 31.60 38.76 10.49
CA GLN A 559 31.68 37.44 11.12
C GLN A 559 32.91 36.65 10.64
N MET A 560 33.24 36.75 9.35
CA MET A 560 34.44 36.14 8.79
C MET A 560 35.72 36.73 9.39
N ILE A 561 35.75 38.04 9.68
CA ILE A 561 36.88 38.69 10.35
C ILE A 561 36.98 38.24 11.81
N ILE A 562 35.86 38.20 12.55
CA ILE A 562 35.82 37.77 13.96
C ILE A 562 36.30 36.32 14.12
N GLU A 563 35.99 35.44 13.17
CA GLU A 563 36.45 34.05 13.19
C GLU A 563 37.92 33.86 12.77
N SER A 564 38.51 34.88 12.15
CA SER A 564 39.93 34.90 11.75
C SER A 564 40.87 35.55 12.78
N MET A 565 40.30 36.19 13.81
CA MET A 565 41.00 36.72 14.99
C MET A 565 40.95 35.71 16.13
#